data_AF-A0A929MSW8-F1
#
_entry.id   AF-A0A929MSW8-F1
#
_cell.length_a   1.000
_cell.length_b   1.000
_cell.length_c   1.000
_cell.angle_alpha   90.00
_cell.angle_beta   90.00
_cell.angle_gamma   90.00
#
_symmetry.space_group_name_H-M   'P 1'
#
loop_
_entity.id
_entity.type
_entity.pdbx_description
1 polymer ?
#
loop_
_entity_poly.entity_id
_entity_poly.type
_entity_poly.pdbx_seq_one_letter_code
_entity_poly.pdbx_strand_id
1 'polypeptide(L)'
;TNVGKSTLINQLLAHYGGEGQIITTSNHPGTTLDMIHIPLTPEHAIIDTPGIIHRTQLAHYLSREAMRKLLPSKPFKPMTFQLNAGQTIFLAGVGRVDFEKGERTSFTYYVSKDCYLHRTKLDKADAFYAQHKGGLLSPPSEDEATDFPDLVAKELTLSQDQDVAISGLGWFSVNRPVRVTVWVPKGVAVTVRDAII
;
A
#
# COMPACT_ATOMS: atom_id res chain seq x y z
N THR A 1 3.07 11.08 4.35
CA THR A 1 2.49 11.25 5.70
C THR A 1 1.37 10.24 5.92
N ASN A 2 0.93 9.98 7.16
CA ASN A 2 0.06 8.84 7.58
C ASN A 2 0.80 7.56 8.06
N VAL A 3 1.88 7.73 8.82
CA VAL A 3 2.67 6.63 9.43
C VAL A 3 2.32 6.34 10.90
N GLY A 4 1.28 6.99 11.43
CA GLY A 4 0.85 6.81 12.83
C GLY A 4 1.58 7.66 13.88
N LYS A 5 2.41 8.62 13.47
CA LYS A 5 3.17 9.54 14.37
C LYS A 5 2.28 10.21 15.43
N SER A 6 1.17 10.83 15.01
CA SER A 6 0.25 11.49 15.95
C SER A 6 -0.42 10.51 16.91
N THR A 7 -0.73 9.29 16.46
CA THR A 7 -1.28 8.24 17.32
C THR A 7 -0.26 7.80 18.37
N LEU A 8 1.00 7.59 17.98
CA LEU A 8 2.09 7.25 18.89
C LEU A 8 2.27 8.35 19.96
N ILE A 9 2.29 9.61 19.52
CA ILE A 9 2.45 10.76 20.42
C ILE A 9 1.31 10.85 21.43
N ASN A 10 0.06 10.71 20.96
CA ASN A 10 -1.10 10.75 21.86
C ASN A 10 -1.06 9.62 22.89
N GLN A 11 -0.55 8.44 22.52
CA GLN A 11 -0.37 7.32 23.47
C GLN A 11 0.76 7.59 24.48
N LEU A 12 1.88 8.16 24.05
CA LEU A 12 2.96 8.56 24.97
C LEU A 12 2.48 9.63 25.97
N LEU A 13 1.73 10.63 25.50
CA LEU A 13 1.13 11.65 26.35
C LEU A 13 0.15 11.05 27.36
N ALA A 14 -0.74 10.15 26.93
CA ALA A 14 -1.68 9.50 27.83
C ALA A 14 -0.98 8.64 28.89
N HIS A 15 0.15 8.03 28.57
CA HIS A 15 0.85 7.12 29.48
C HIS A 15 1.80 7.83 30.44
N TYR A 16 2.44 8.93 30.02
CA TYR A 16 3.44 9.66 30.81
C TYR A 16 2.99 11.03 31.33
N GLY A 17 1.93 11.61 30.78
CA GLY A 17 1.55 13.02 30.99
C GLY A 17 0.76 13.33 32.27
N GLY A 18 0.29 12.32 33.00
CA GLY A 18 -0.53 12.51 34.21
C GLY A 18 -1.86 13.27 33.95
N GLU A 19 -2.76 13.27 34.94
CA GLU A 19 -4.01 14.03 34.87
C GLU A 19 -3.72 15.54 34.92
N GLY A 20 -3.53 16.20 33.77
CA GLY A 20 -3.53 17.67 33.73
C GLY A 20 -2.74 18.36 32.63
N GLN A 21 -1.83 17.70 31.92
CA GLN A 21 -1.12 18.33 30.78
C GLN A 21 -1.85 18.06 29.46
N ILE A 22 -3.01 18.69 29.29
CA ILE A 22 -3.69 18.77 27.99
C ILE A 22 -2.92 19.81 27.16
N ILE A 23 -2.06 19.34 26.24
CA ILE A 23 -1.43 20.20 25.24
C ILE A 23 -2.38 20.29 24.05
N THR A 24 -2.67 21.51 23.64
CA THR A 24 -3.60 21.93 22.59
C THR A 24 -3.44 21.11 21.31
N THR A 25 -4.45 20.32 21.00
CA THR A 25 -4.55 19.59 19.73
C THR A 25 -4.93 20.57 18.61
N SER A 26 -4.04 20.81 17.63
CA SER A 26 -4.45 21.44 16.37
C SER A 26 -5.33 20.44 15.61
N ASN A 27 -6.64 20.58 15.75
CA ASN A 27 -7.61 19.79 15.01
C ASN A 27 -7.57 20.19 13.53
N HIS A 28 -6.71 19.57 12.71
CA HIS A 28 -6.86 19.57 11.25
C HIS A 28 -6.56 18.18 10.67
N PRO A 29 -7.50 17.57 9.92
CA PRO A 29 -7.29 16.26 9.30
C PRO A 29 -6.33 16.38 8.10
N GLY A 30 -5.15 15.76 8.16
CA GLY A 30 -4.27 15.64 7.00
C GLY A 30 -2.78 15.53 7.31
N THR A 31 -2.29 16.26 8.30
CA THR A 31 -0.90 16.30 8.78
C THR A 31 -0.85 17.23 10.01
N THR A 32 0.12 17.07 10.92
CA THR A 32 0.47 18.16 11.84
C THR A 32 1.00 19.33 10.98
N LEU A 33 0.31 20.47 10.97
CA LEU A 33 0.74 21.68 10.23
C LEU A 33 1.79 22.49 11.02
N ASP A 34 1.78 22.36 12.35
CA ASP A 34 2.69 23.07 13.27
C ASP A 34 3.57 22.09 14.07
N MET A 35 4.75 22.54 14.50
CA MET A 35 5.59 21.76 15.41
C MET A 35 4.92 21.66 16.79
N ILE A 36 4.75 20.46 17.34
CA ILE A 36 4.23 20.28 18.70
C ILE A 36 5.41 20.04 19.64
N HIS A 37 5.46 20.78 20.74
CA HIS A 37 6.47 20.62 21.78
C HIS A 37 5.85 19.93 22.99
N ILE A 38 6.34 18.75 23.34
CA ILE A 38 5.81 17.92 24.42
C ILE A 38 6.89 17.80 25.51
N PRO A 39 6.79 18.57 26.60
CA PRO A 39 7.75 18.48 27.70
C PRO A 39 7.64 17.12 28.40
N LEU A 40 8.77 16.46 28.62
CA LEU A 40 8.89 15.24 29.41
C LEU A 40 9.48 15.53 30.80
N THR A 41 10.45 16.45 30.85
CA THR A 41 11.08 16.96 32.07
C THR A 41 11.34 18.46 31.87
N PRO A 42 11.79 19.22 32.91
CA PRO A 42 12.17 20.61 32.74
C PRO A 42 13.24 20.87 31.67
N GLU A 43 14.04 19.84 31.34
CA GLU A 43 15.19 19.94 30.43
C GLU A 43 14.99 19.19 29.10
N HIS A 44 13.97 18.34 28.98
CA HIS A 44 13.78 17.44 27.84
C HIS A 44 12.35 17.50 27.30
N ALA A 45 12.22 17.50 25.98
CA ALA A 45 10.94 17.49 25.28
C ALA A 45 10.97 16.59 24.03
N ILE A 46 9.81 16.05 23.67
CA ILE A 46 9.55 15.45 22.36
C ILE A 46 9.08 16.55 21.42
N ILE A 47 9.72 16.64 20.25
CA ILE A 47 9.34 17.59 19.21
C ILE A 47 8.63 16.83 18.10
N ASP A 48 7.32 17.05 17.95
CA ASP A 48 6.57 16.55 16.80
C ASP A 48 6.76 17.48 15.61
N THR A 49 7.61 17.11 14.65
CA THR A 49 7.77 17.90 13.43
C THR A 49 6.66 17.59 12.43
N PRO A 50 6.19 18.54 11.61
CA PRO A 50 5.31 18.25 10.48
C PRO A 50 5.81 17.06 9.67
N GLY A 51 4.91 16.12 9.34
CA GLY A 51 5.31 14.92 8.62
C GLY A 51 5.77 15.26 7.21
N ILE A 52 6.89 14.67 6.75
CA ILE A 52 7.35 14.83 5.37
C ILE A 52 6.29 14.22 4.43
N ILE A 53 5.73 15.07 3.55
CA ILE A 53 4.77 14.65 2.54
C ILE A 53 5.56 14.09 1.36
N HIS A 54 5.70 12.76 1.30
CA HIS A 54 6.21 12.10 0.11
C HIS A 54 5.16 12.18 -1.01
N ARG A 55 5.51 12.88 -2.10
CA ARG A 55 4.68 13.10 -3.30
C ARG A 55 4.39 11.82 -4.10
N THR A 56 5.03 10.71 -3.75
CA THR A 56 4.88 9.39 -4.39
C THR A 56 3.82 8.51 -3.74
N GLN A 57 3.10 9.02 -2.74
CA GLN A 57 2.09 8.26 -2.01
C GLN A 57 0.80 8.22 -2.83
N LEU A 58 0.21 7.02 -3.00
CA LEU A 58 -1.12 6.80 -3.60
C LEU A 58 -2.20 7.78 -3.08
N ALA A 59 -2.01 8.28 -1.85
CA ALA A 59 -2.83 9.28 -1.19
C ALA A 59 -2.98 10.63 -1.91
N HIS A 60 -2.12 10.95 -2.90
CA HIS A 60 -2.27 12.17 -3.70
C HIS A 60 -3.28 12.04 -4.83
N TYR A 61 -3.49 10.82 -5.33
CA TYR A 61 -4.35 10.55 -6.49
C TYR A 61 -5.68 9.91 -6.12
N LEU A 62 -5.82 9.50 -4.85
CA LEU A 62 -6.96 8.74 -4.37
C LEU A 62 -7.63 9.47 -3.22
N SER A 63 -8.95 9.47 -3.23
CA SER A 63 -9.77 9.93 -2.11
C SER A 63 -9.48 9.14 -0.84
N ARG A 64 -9.89 9.71 0.30
CA ARG A 64 -9.79 9.04 1.59
C ARG A 64 -10.54 7.70 1.61
N GLU A 65 -11.67 7.60 0.91
CA GLU A 65 -12.44 6.36 0.82
C GLU A 65 -11.68 5.30 0.01
N ALA A 66 -11.16 5.67 -1.17
CA ALA A 66 -10.32 4.79 -1.98
C ALA A 66 -9.09 4.29 -1.19
N MET A 67 -8.42 5.20 -0.46
CA MET A 67 -7.29 4.85 0.39
C MET A 67 -7.66 3.88 1.53
N ARG A 68 -8.87 3.97 2.10
CA ARG A 68 -9.33 3.01 3.12
C ARG A 68 -9.52 1.60 2.58
N LYS A 69 -9.83 1.45 1.28
CA LYS A 69 -9.95 0.14 0.63
C LYS A 69 -8.58 -0.51 0.43
N LEU A 70 -7.54 0.30 0.14
CA LEU A 70 -6.18 -0.17 -0.12
C LEU A 70 -5.35 -0.39 1.14
N LEU A 71 -5.47 0.50 2.12
CA LEU A 71 -4.70 0.41 3.35
C LEU A 71 -5.30 -0.63 4.30
N PRO A 72 -4.47 -1.51 4.89
CA PRO A 72 -4.95 -2.46 5.87
C PRO A 72 -5.47 -1.74 7.11
N SER A 73 -6.74 -1.96 7.43
CA SER A 73 -7.37 -1.49 8.68
C SER A 73 -7.68 -2.62 9.67
N LYS A 74 -7.48 -3.87 9.23
CA LYS A 74 -7.67 -5.10 10.00
C LYS A 74 -6.50 -6.05 9.67
N PRO A 75 -6.25 -7.08 10.51
CA PRO A 75 -5.27 -8.12 10.19
C PRO A 75 -5.49 -8.69 8.79
N PHE A 76 -4.39 -8.96 8.09
CA PHE A 76 -4.45 -9.52 6.73
C PHE A 76 -5.09 -10.90 6.74
N LYS A 77 -6.00 -11.13 5.79
CA LYS A 77 -6.46 -12.47 5.43
C LYS A 77 -5.73 -12.87 4.15
N PRO A 78 -4.87 -13.92 4.19
CA PRO A 78 -4.14 -14.35 3.00
C PRO A 78 -5.11 -14.73 1.87
N MET A 79 -4.87 -14.21 0.66
CA MET A 79 -5.64 -14.54 -0.53
C MET A 79 -4.75 -15.27 -1.54
N THR A 80 -4.93 -16.59 -1.63
CA THR A 80 -4.08 -17.46 -2.46
C THR A 80 -4.74 -17.78 -3.79
N PHE A 81 -3.98 -17.59 -4.88
CA PHE A 81 -4.34 -17.98 -6.23
C PHE A 81 -3.38 -19.06 -6.74
N GLN A 82 -3.94 -20.14 -7.30
CA GLN A 82 -3.18 -21.09 -8.10
C GLN A 82 -3.08 -20.54 -9.53
N LEU A 83 -1.87 -20.21 -9.97
CA LEU A 83 -1.61 -19.58 -11.26
C LEU A 83 -0.69 -20.43 -12.13
N ASN A 84 -0.90 -20.34 -13.44
CA ASN A 84 0.02 -20.79 -14.48
C ASN A 84 0.67 -19.55 -15.12
N ALA A 85 1.83 -19.74 -15.75
CA ALA A 85 2.43 -18.70 -16.58
C ALA A 85 1.42 -18.21 -17.65
N GLY A 86 1.45 -16.92 -17.97
CA GLY A 86 0.47 -16.26 -18.83
C GLY A 86 -0.82 -15.84 -18.10
N GLN A 87 -0.79 -15.70 -16.78
CA GLN A 87 -1.91 -15.16 -15.99
C GLN A 87 -1.51 -13.89 -15.24
N THR A 88 -2.50 -13.03 -15.01
CA THR A 88 -2.33 -11.73 -14.35
C THR A 88 -3.27 -11.61 -13.17
N ILE A 89 -2.80 -11.01 -12.08
CA ILE A 89 -3.62 -10.52 -10.97
C ILE A 89 -3.55 -9.00 -10.92
N PHE A 90 -4.71 -8.36 -11.04
CA PHE A 90 -4.87 -6.95 -10.71
C PHE A 90 -5.13 -6.77 -9.22
N LEU A 91 -4.51 -5.74 -8.66
CA LEU A 91 -4.75 -5.23 -7.32
C LEU A 91 -5.57 -3.94 -7.47
N ALA A 92 -6.89 -4.10 -7.52
CA ALA A 92 -7.81 -3.08 -7.97
C ALA A 92 -7.33 -2.45 -9.30
N GLY A 93 -7.44 -1.14 -9.46
CA GLY A 93 -6.84 -0.41 -10.59
C GLY A 93 -5.46 0.18 -10.27
N VAL A 94 -4.87 -0.11 -9.10
CA VAL A 94 -3.63 0.54 -8.61
C VAL A 94 -2.39 -0.33 -8.70
N GLY A 95 -2.52 -1.61 -9.07
CA GLY A 95 -1.39 -2.49 -9.25
C GLY A 95 -1.74 -3.69 -10.11
N ARG A 96 -0.72 -4.32 -10.69
CA ARG A 96 -0.87 -5.51 -11.52
C ARG A 96 0.38 -6.37 -11.40
N VAL A 97 0.17 -7.69 -11.33
CA VAL A 97 1.24 -8.69 -11.28
C VAL A 97 1.01 -9.70 -12.39
N ASP A 98 1.95 -9.74 -13.33
CA ASP A 98 1.94 -10.65 -14.46
C ASP A 98 2.86 -11.84 -14.16
N PHE A 99 2.34 -13.05 -14.26
CA PHE A 99 3.13 -14.27 -14.15
C PHE A 99 3.68 -14.66 -15.52
N GLU A 100 4.90 -14.20 -15.81
CA GLU A 100 5.55 -14.34 -17.12
C GLU A 100 6.02 -15.77 -17.39
N LYS A 101 6.79 -16.35 -16.47
CA LYS A 101 7.43 -17.66 -16.65
C LYS A 101 7.61 -18.40 -15.34
N GLY A 102 7.34 -19.70 -15.37
CA GLY A 102 7.52 -20.62 -14.24
C GLY A 102 6.52 -21.76 -14.28
N GLU A 103 6.70 -22.74 -13.41
CA GLU A 103 5.72 -23.81 -13.23
C GLU A 103 4.47 -23.30 -12.52
N ARG A 104 3.36 -24.04 -12.65
CA ARG A 104 2.14 -23.77 -11.90
C ARG A 104 2.46 -23.70 -10.41
N THR A 105 2.14 -22.56 -9.79
CA THR A 105 2.46 -22.31 -8.38
C THR A 105 1.42 -21.42 -7.71
N SER A 106 1.49 -21.36 -6.38
CA SER A 106 0.67 -20.51 -5.54
C SER A 106 1.25 -19.11 -5.45
N PHE A 107 0.39 -18.12 -5.63
CA PHE A 107 0.65 -16.72 -5.29
C PHE A 107 -0.26 -16.34 -4.14
N THR A 108 0.31 -15.95 -3.01
CA THR A 108 -0.47 -15.55 -1.82
C THR A 108 -0.33 -14.06 -1.60
N TYR A 109 -1.45 -13.34 -1.67
CA TYR A 109 -1.50 -11.89 -1.51
C TYR A 109 -1.90 -11.52 -0.08
N TYR A 110 -1.13 -10.62 0.52
CA TYR A 110 -1.34 -10.01 1.83
C TYR A 110 -1.62 -8.54 1.64
N VAL A 111 -2.86 -8.23 1.24
CA VAL A 111 -3.34 -6.88 0.98
C VAL A 111 -4.62 -6.64 1.77
N SER A 112 -5.06 -5.37 1.85
CA SER A 112 -6.33 -5.06 2.50
C SER A 112 -7.45 -5.96 2.00
N LYS A 113 -8.28 -6.48 2.91
CA LYS A 113 -9.41 -7.36 2.57
C LYS A 113 -10.42 -6.70 1.61
N ASP A 114 -10.43 -5.37 1.58
CA ASP A 114 -11.33 -4.57 0.76
C ASP A 114 -10.67 -4.15 -0.57
N CYS A 115 -9.40 -4.54 -0.80
CA CYS A 115 -8.72 -4.41 -2.08
C CYS A 115 -9.19 -5.52 -3.00
N TYR A 116 -9.89 -5.16 -4.08
CA TYR A 116 -10.40 -6.12 -5.04
C TYR A 116 -9.27 -6.77 -5.84
N LEU A 117 -9.15 -8.09 -5.79
CA LEU A 117 -8.20 -8.84 -6.62
C LEU A 117 -8.91 -9.46 -7.82
N HIS A 118 -8.42 -9.18 -9.02
CA HIS A 118 -9.01 -9.68 -10.25
C HIS A 118 -8.02 -10.49 -11.08
N ARG A 119 -8.40 -11.71 -11.46
CA ARG A 119 -7.56 -12.59 -12.30
C ARG A 119 -8.00 -12.55 -13.75
N THR A 120 -7.04 -12.35 -14.65
CA THR A 120 -7.24 -12.48 -16.10
C THR A 120 -6.08 -13.23 -16.75
N LYS A 121 -6.19 -13.48 -18.07
CA LYS A 121 -5.06 -13.96 -18.88
C LYS A 121 -4.16 -12.79 -19.26
N LEU A 122 -2.85 -13.03 -19.32
CA LEU A 122 -1.84 -12.02 -19.58
C LEU A 122 -2.05 -11.34 -20.94
N ASP A 123 -2.39 -12.12 -21.97
CA ASP A 123 -2.67 -11.63 -23.33
C ASP A 123 -3.85 -10.63 -23.41
N LYS A 124 -4.73 -10.63 -22.40
CA LYS A 124 -5.88 -9.73 -22.30
C LYS A 124 -5.68 -8.61 -21.28
N ALA A 125 -4.60 -8.64 -20.50
CA ALA A 125 -4.49 -7.80 -19.32
C ALA A 125 -4.45 -6.30 -19.66
N ASP A 126 -3.74 -5.90 -20.72
CA ASP A 126 -3.68 -4.49 -21.14
C ASP A 126 -5.06 -3.97 -21.57
N ALA A 127 -5.74 -4.70 -22.46
CA ALA A 127 -7.08 -4.35 -22.92
C ALA A 127 -8.10 -4.33 -21.77
N PHE A 128 -7.99 -5.31 -20.86
CA PHE A 128 -8.84 -5.40 -19.68
C PHE A 128 -8.64 -4.20 -18.75
N TYR A 129 -7.39 -3.78 -18.52
CA TYR A 129 -7.10 -2.61 -17.71
C TYR A 129 -7.68 -1.34 -18.33
N ALA A 130 -7.44 -1.12 -19.63
CA ALA A 130 -7.95 0.04 -20.35
C ALA A 130 -9.49 0.13 -20.32
N GLN A 131 -10.18 -1.01 -20.40
CA GLN A 131 -11.64 -1.04 -20.38
C GLN A 131 -12.25 -0.88 -18.97
N HIS A 132 -11.55 -1.34 -17.93
CA HIS A 132 -12.16 -1.53 -16.61
C HIS A 132 -11.55 -0.68 -15.48
N LYS A 133 -10.46 0.07 -15.72
CA LYS A 133 -9.91 1.06 -14.76
C LYS A 133 -11.01 2.07 -14.40
N GLY A 134 -11.18 2.36 -13.11
CA GLY A 134 -12.21 3.29 -12.62
C GLY A 134 -13.56 2.64 -12.32
N GLY A 135 -13.88 1.54 -13.00
CA GLY A 135 -15.09 0.74 -12.79
C GLY A 135 -14.83 -0.52 -11.96
N LEU A 136 -14.75 -1.67 -12.64
CA LEU A 136 -14.48 -2.96 -11.97
C LEU A 136 -13.10 -2.99 -11.30
N LEU A 137 -12.10 -2.35 -11.89
CA LEU A 137 -10.78 -2.17 -11.30
C LEU A 137 -10.75 -0.85 -10.52
N SER A 138 -11.38 -0.86 -9.36
CA SER A 138 -11.48 0.28 -8.45
C SER A 138 -11.05 -0.09 -7.02
N PRO A 139 -10.34 0.79 -6.30
CA PRO A 139 -9.88 2.13 -6.70
C PRO A 139 -8.77 2.12 -7.76
N PRO A 140 -8.53 3.22 -8.52
CA PRO A 140 -9.27 4.49 -8.50
C PRO A 140 -10.74 4.36 -8.92
N SER A 141 -11.60 5.31 -8.54
CA SER A 141 -12.93 5.48 -9.17
C SER A 141 -12.80 6.02 -10.59
N GLU A 142 -13.90 6.11 -11.33
CA GLU A 142 -13.93 6.69 -12.68
C GLU A 142 -13.38 8.13 -12.71
N ASP A 143 -13.83 8.98 -11.78
CA ASP A 143 -13.35 10.36 -11.64
C ASP A 143 -11.84 10.41 -11.33
N GLU A 144 -11.38 9.57 -10.40
CA GLU A 144 -9.97 9.50 -9.99
C GLU A 144 -9.08 8.90 -11.09
N ALA A 145 -9.61 8.01 -11.94
CA ALA A 145 -8.84 7.25 -12.91
C ALA A 145 -8.22 8.13 -14.01
N THR A 146 -8.84 9.29 -14.30
CA THR A 146 -8.39 10.27 -15.28
C THR A 146 -7.03 10.87 -14.91
N ASP A 147 -6.87 11.26 -13.64
CA ASP A 147 -5.64 11.85 -13.11
C ASP A 147 -4.72 10.81 -12.46
N PHE A 148 -5.15 9.55 -12.38
CA PHE A 148 -4.36 8.49 -11.78
C PHE A 148 -3.18 8.09 -12.68
N PRO A 149 -1.94 8.14 -12.16
CA PRO A 149 -0.73 7.95 -12.95
C PRO A 149 -0.66 6.56 -13.59
N ASP A 150 0.04 6.50 -14.72
CA ASP A 150 0.32 5.25 -15.39
C ASP A 150 1.12 4.30 -14.51
N LEU A 151 0.83 3.00 -14.69
CA LEU A 151 1.60 1.94 -14.07
C LEU A 151 2.91 1.73 -14.83
N VAL A 152 4.01 1.63 -14.09
CA VAL A 152 5.34 1.37 -14.63
C VAL A 152 5.73 -0.06 -14.29
N ALA A 153 6.22 -0.78 -15.30
CA ALA A 153 6.67 -2.16 -15.17
C ALA A 153 7.98 -2.29 -14.39
N LYS A 154 8.06 -3.32 -13.56
CA LYS A 154 9.29 -3.80 -12.94
C LYS A 154 9.35 -5.32 -13.08
N GLU A 155 10.28 -5.78 -13.88
CA GLU A 155 10.51 -7.21 -14.06
C GLU A 155 11.34 -7.76 -12.90
N LEU A 156 10.91 -8.88 -12.33
CA LEU A 156 11.54 -9.54 -11.19
C LEU A 156 11.68 -11.03 -11.48
N THR A 157 12.81 -11.60 -11.09
CA THR A 157 12.99 -13.05 -10.96
C THR A 157 13.01 -13.38 -9.49
N LEU A 158 12.04 -14.15 -9.04
CA LEU A 158 11.85 -14.51 -7.64
C LEU A 158 12.33 -15.95 -7.44
N SER A 159 13.01 -16.17 -6.31
CA SER A 159 13.31 -17.51 -5.80
C SER A 159 12.14 -18.00 -4.94
N GLN A 160 12.23 -19.26 -4.52
CA GLN A 160 11.33 -19.77 -3.48
C GLN A 160 11.50 -18.94 -2.19
N ASP A 161 10.40 -18.77 -1.44
CA ASP A 161 10.35 -18.09 -0.13
C ASP A 161 10.77 -16.60 -0.19
N GLN A 162 10.47 -15.93 -1.30
CA GLN A 162 10.62 -14.48 -1.42
C GLN A 162 9.26 -13.77 -1.47
N ASP A 163 9.21 -12.65 -0.77
CA ASP A 163 8.11 -11.69 -0.83
C ASP A 163 8.44 -10.58 -1.81
N VAL A 164 7.41 -10.11 -2.53
CA VAL A 164 7.43 -8.82 -3.22
C VAL A 164 6.54 -7.84 -2.48
N ALA A 165 7.17 -6.92 -1.76
CA ALA A 165 6.48 -5.84 -1.07
C ALA A 165 6.21 -4.67 -2.02
N ILE A 166 4.96 -4.23 -2.06
CA ILE A 166 4.49 -3.08 -2.83
C ILE A 166 4.08 -1.99 -1.83
N SER A 167 4.86 -0.91 -1.80
CA SER A 167 4.71 0.16 -0.82
C SER A 167 3.29 0.74 -0.84
N GLY A 168 2.59 0.64 0.29
CA GLY A 168 1.23 1.17 0.46
C GLY A 168 0.10 0.25 0.03
N LEU A 169 0.39 -0.94 -0.54
CA LEU A 169 -0.63 -1.94 -0.92
C LEU A 169 -0.53 -3.24 -0.11
N GLY A 170 0.68 -3.62 0.29
CA GLY A 170 0.95 -4.89 0.99
C GLY A 170 2.06 -5.65 0.30
N TRP A 171 1.97 -6.98 0.27
CA TRP A 171 2.93 -7.83 -0.43
C TRP A 171 2.28 -9.08 -1.00
N PHE A 172 3.01 -9.81 -1.83
CA PHE A 172 2.66 -11.17 -2.20
C PHE A 172 3.88 -12.08 -2.12
N SER A 173 3.62 -13.36 -1.88
CA SER A 173 4.63 -14.42 -1.78
C SER A 173 4.39 -15.46 -2.87
N VAL A 174 5.47 -16.10 -3.31
CA VAL A 174 5.45 -17.17 -4.33
C VAL A 174 6.13 -18.43 -3.80
N ASN A 175 5.51 -19.59 -4.01
CA ASN A 175 6.01 -20.85 -3.45
C ASN A 175 7.07 -21.54 -4.33
N ARG A 176 7.36 -20.99 -5.51
CA ARG A 176 8.33 -21.56 -6.47
C ARG A 176 9.07 -20.43 -7.17
N PRO A 177 10.26 -20.71 -7.73
CA PRO A 177 10.95 -19.74 -8.58
C PRO A 177 10.11 -19.35 -9.80
N VAL A 178 9.95 -18.05 -10.02
CA VAL A 178 9.12 -17.49 -11.10
C VAL A 178 9.73 -16.19 -11.64
N ARG A 179 9.43 -15.87 -12.90
CA ARG A 179 9.59 -14.53 -13.45
C ARG A 179 8.24 -13.84 -13.47
N VAL A 180 8.19 -12.62 -12.94
CA VAL A 180 6.98 -11.81 -12.88
C VAL A 180 7.27 -10.39 -13.34
N THR A 181 6.23 -9.71 -13.84
CA THR A 181 6.26 -8.26 -14.08
C THR A 181 5.30 -7.60 -13.11
N VAL A 182 5.80 -6.70 -12.26
CA VAL A 182 5.00 -5.95 -11.30
C VAL A 182 4.82 -4.53 -11.80
N TRP A 183 3.57 -4.15 -12.03
CA TRP A 183 3.16 -2.85 -12.52
C TRP A 183 2.57 -2.04 -11.37
N VAL A 184 3.18 -0.89 -11.07
CA VAL A 184 2.75 0.01 -10.01
C VAL A 184 2.90 1.46 -10.45
N PRO A 185 2.15 2.42 -9.86
CA PRO A 185 2.30 3.83 -10.19
C PRO A 185 3.74 4.32 -10.07
N LYS A 186 4.13 5.24 -10.95
CA LYS A 186 5.45 5.87 -10.89
C LYS A 186 5.71 6.45 -9.50
N GLY A 187 6.83 6.04 -8.89
CA GLY A 187 7.22 6.46 -7.54
C GLY A 187 6.80 5.50 -6.41
N VAL A 188 5.94 4.52 -6.69
CA VAL A 188 5.66 3.43 -5.74
C VAL A 188 6.84 2.46 -5.72
N ALA A 189 7.38 2.23 -4.53
CA ALA A 189 8.48 1.30 -4.33
C ALA A 189 7.99 -0.14 -4.40
N VAL A 190 8.79 -0.98 -5.05
CA VAL A 190 8.63 -2.43 -5.10
C VAL A 190 9.96 -3.01 -4.63
N THR A 191 9.93 -3.85 -3.59
CA THR A 191 11.13 -4.42 -3.00
C THR A 191 10.96 -5.92 -2.84
N VAL A 192 11.99 -6.68 -3.20
CA VAL A 192 12.08 -8.11 -2.91
C VAL A 192 12.76 -8.29 -1.57
N ARG A 193 12.24 -9.20 -0.74
CA ARG A 193 12.79 -9.56 0.57
C ARG A 193 12.57 -11.04 0.84
N ASP A 194 13.24 -11.57 1.85
CA ASP A 194 12.92 -12.90 2.37
C ASP A 194 11.50 -12.93 2.93
N ALA A 195 10.80 -14.05 2.71
CA ALA A 195 9.44 -14.22 3.20
C ALA A 195 9.40 -14.08 4.72
N ILE A 196 8.42 -13.31 5.20
CA ILE A 196 8.21 -13.06 6.63
C ILE A 196 7.17 -14.00 7.26
N ILE A 197 6.65 -14.97 6.48
CA ILE A 197 5.67 -15.99 6.86
C ILE A 197 6.15 -17.35 6.36
#